data_AF-A0A6N7M8H8-F1
#
_entry.id   AF-A0A6N7M8H8-F1
#
_cell.length_a   1.000
_cell.length_b   1.000
_cell.length_c   1.000
_cell.angle_alpha   90.00
_cell.angle_beta   90.00
_cell.angle_gamma   90.00
#
_symmetry.space_group_name_H-M   'P 1'
#
loop_
_entity.id
_entity.type
_entity.pdbx_description
1 polymer ?
#
loop_
_entity_poly.entity_id
_entity_poly.type
_entity_poly.pdbx_seq_one_letter_code
_entity_poly.pdbx_strand_id
1 'polypeptide(L)'
;IATSGPGATNLTTGLATANMDSVPVVAFTGQVATHLVGNDAFQEADTTGVTRSITKYNYLVKDVKELAGTIFAFFKRRFFALLKKRISLGLEPGHPPSI
;
A
#
# COMPACT_ATOMS: atom_id res chain seq x y z
N ILE A 1 7.96 4.45 -3.92
CA ILE A 1 7.11 4.86 -2.78
C ILE A 1 6.04 5.79 -3.34
N ALA A 2 4.77 5.66 -2.94
CA ALA A 2 3.69 6.55 -3.34
C ALA A 2 2.64 6.75 -2.21
N THR A 3 1.73 7.70 -2.36
CA THR A 3 0.56 7.87 -1.47
C THR A 3 -0.56 6.86 -1.80
N SER A 4 -1.73 6.97 -1.18
CA SER A 4 -2.91 6.15 -1.48
C SER A 4 -3.55 6.52 -2.83
N GLY A 5 -4.64 5.82 -3.19
CA GLY A 5 -5.48 6.15 -4.34
C GLY A 5 -4.68 6.40 -5.63
N PRO A 6 -4.70 7.64 -6.17
CA PRO A 6 -4.04 7.97 -7.44
C PRO A 6 -2.52 7.73 -7.42
N GLY A 7 -1.86 7.94 -6.26
CA GLY A 7 -0.43 7.68 -6.14
C GLY A 7 -0.11 6.20 -6.31
N ALA A 8 -0.94 5.34 -5.72
CA ALA A 8 -0.77 3.90 -5.76
C ALA A 8 -1.15 3.32 -7.13
N THR A 9 -2.21 3.82 -7.77
CA THR A 9 -2.63 3.37 -9.11
C THR A 9 -1.64 3.77 -10.20
N ASN A 10 -0.96 4.91 -10.09
CA ASN A 10 0.07 5.32 -11.05
C ASN A 10 1.29 4.38 -11.09
N LEU A 11 1.47 3.52 -10.08
CA LEU A 11 2.52 2.51 -10.10
C LEU A 11 2.17 1.31 -11.00
N THR A 12 0.91 1.11 -11.38
CA THR A 12 0.40 -0.12 -12.05
C THR A 12 1.23 -0.51 -13.27
N THR A 13 1.53 0.43 -14.18
CA THR A 13 2.30 0.11 -15.39
C THR A 13 3.73 -0.31 -15.06
N GLY A 14 4.45 0.46 -14.24
CA GLY A 14 5.82 0.11 -13.85
C GLY A 14 5.88 -1.18 -13.05
N LEU A 15 4.84 -1.44 -12.25
CA LEU A 15 4.64 -2.68 -11.55
C LEU A 15 4.50 -3.86 -12.55
N ALA A 16 3.62 -3.75 -13.54
CA ALA A 16 3.45 -4.78 -14.55
C ALA A 16 4.74 -5.05 -15.35
N THR A 17 5.46 -3.99 -15.76
CA THR A 17 6.75 -4.11 -16.45
C THR A 17 7.77 -4.88 -15.63
N ALA A 18 8.00 -4.47 -14.38
CA ALA A 18 8.97 -5.15 -13.51
C ALA A 18 8.59 -6.61 -13.24
N ASN A 19 7.29 -6.92 -13.14
CA ASN A 19 6.83 -8.30 -12.98
C ASN A 19 7.06 -9.15 -14.25
N MET A 20 6.86 -8.59 -15.45
CA MET A 20 7.13 -9.27 -16.73
C MET A 20 8.63 -9.49 -16.94
N ASP A 21 9.45 -8.49 -16.62
CA ASP A 21 10.91 -8.53 -16.80
C ASP A 21 11.64 -9.26 -15.67
N SER A 22 10.90 -9.77 -14.68
CA SER A 22 11.46 -10.39 -13.46
C SER A 22 12.44 -9.49 -12.71
N VAL A 23 12.22 -8.17 -12.77
CA VAL A 23 13.01 -7.17 -12.04
C VAL A 23 12.50 -7.07 -10.59
N PRO A 24 13.36 -7.23 -9.58
CA PRO A 24 12.94 -7.18 -8.18
C PRO A 24 12.60 -5.74 -7.76
N VAL A 25 11.32 -5.49 -7.45
CA VAL A 25 10.84 -4.18 -6.99
C VAL A 25 9.98 -4.32 -5.73
N VAL A 26 10.20 -3.45 -4.75
CA VAL A 26 9.29 -3.30 -3.60
C VAL A 26 8.64 -1.92 -3.66
N ALA A 27 7.32 -1.88 -3.75
CA ALA A 27 6.53 -0.66 -3.75
C ALA A 27 5.85 -0.46 -2.40
N PHE A 28 6.10 0.70 -1.80
CA PHE A 28 5.39 1.14 -0.60
C PHE A 28 4.33 2.14 -0.99
N THR A 29 3.10 1.93 -0.53
CA THR A 29 2.01 2.88 -0.74
C THR A 29 1.32 3.25 0.56
N GLY A 30 0.78 4.45 0.63
CA GLY A 30 -0.22 4.81 1.64
C GLY A 30 -1.51 4.01 1.42
N GLN A 31 -2.31 3.91 2.49
CA GLN A 31 -3.72 3.51 2.40
C GLN A 31 -4.54 4.29 3.42
N VAL A 32 -5.83 4.48 3.13
CA VAL A 32 -6.82 5.02 4.05
C VAL A 32 -6.89 4.21 5.35
N ALA A 33 -7.48 4.79 6.38
CA ALA A 33 -7.70 4.09 7.64
C ALA A 33 -8.55 2.82 7.41
N THR A 34 -8.25 1.73 8.13
CA THR A 34 -8.86 0.41 7.89
C THR A 34 -10.38 0.41 7.96
N HIS A 35 -10.98 1.27 8.80
CA HIS A 35 -12.44 1.40 8.92
C HIS A 35 -13.10 2.19 7.76
N LEU A 36 -12.29 2.80 6.89
CA LEU A 36 -12.74 3.53 5.69
C LEU A 36 -12.52 2.75 4.39
N VAL A 37 -11.83 1.60 4.45
CA VAL A 37 -11.59 0.75 3.28
C VAL A 37 -12.93 0.19 2.79
N GLY A 38 -13.23 0.39 1.51
CA GLY A 38 -14.51 -0.03 0.91
C GLY A 38 -15.71 0.89 1.16
N ASN A 39 -15.49 2.06 1.78
CA ASN A 39 -16.54 3.08 2.01
C ASN A 39 -16.38 4.29 1.07
N ASP A 40 -15.76 4.12 -0.10
CA ASP A 40 -15.51 5.20 -1.08
C ASP A 40 -14.86 6.45 -0.48
N ALA A 41 -13.96 6.25 0.47
CA ALA A 41 -13.28 7.34 1.16
C ALA A 41 -12.38 8.13 0.20
N PHE A 42 -12.06 9.37 0.58
CA PHE A 42 -11.21 10.24 -0.23
C PHE A 42 -9.84 9.59 -0.49
N GLN A 43 -9.46 9.47 -1.77
CA GLN A 43 -8.26 8.76 -2.23
C GLN A 43 -8.19 7.27 -1.85
N GLU A 44 -9.34 6.64 -1.60
CA GLU A 44 -9.44 5.19 -1.53
C GLU A 44 -9.36 4.60 -2.94
N ALA A 45 -8.60 3.52 -3.05
CA ALA A 45 -8.66 2.64 -4.20
C ALA A 45 -8.30 1.23 -3.73
N ASP A 46 -9.00 0.22 -4.27
CA ASP A 46 -8.61 -1.17 -4.10
C ASP A 46 -7.36 -1.49 -4.94
N THR A 47 -6.24 -0.97 -4.49
CA THR A 47 -4.93 -1.28 -5.06
C THR A 47 -4.54 -2.74 -4.87
N THR A 48 -5.24 -3.52 -4.02
CA THR A 48 -4.95 -4.95 -3.87
C THR A 48 -5.57 -5.70 -5.03
N GLY A 49 -6.84 -5.48 -5.31
CA GLY A 49 -7.50 -5.99 -6.52
C GLY A 49 -6.76 -5.58 -7.78
N VAL A 50 -6.51 -4.27 -7.96
CA VAL A 50 -5.87 -3.73 -9.19
C VAL A 50 -4.50 -4.34 -9.46
N THR A 51 -3.69 -4.56 -8.42
CA THR A 51 -2.31 -5.04 -8.61
C THR A 51 -2.15 -6.55 -8.45
N ARG A 52 -3.21 -7.30 -8.09
CA ARG A 52 -3.10 -8.74 -7.76
C ARG A 52 -2.57 -9.59 -8.91
N SER A 53 -2.96 -9.30 -10.15
CA SER A 53 -2.54 -10.04 -11.34
C SER A 53 -1.15 -9.66 -11.84
N ILE A 54 -0.63 -8.51 -11.43
CA ILE A 54 0.66 -7.95 -11.85
C ILE A 54 1.67 -7.90 -10.71
N THR A 55 1.36 -8.52 -9.56
CA THR A 55 2.25 -8.65 -8.41
C THR A 55 2.45 -10.11 -8.04
N LYS A 56 3.66 -10.46 -7.56
CA LYS A 56 3.87 -11.77 -6.90
C LYS A 56 3.36 -11.77 -5.47
N TYR A 57 3.58 -10.68 -4.76
CA TYR A 57 3.12 -10.49 -3.39
C TYR A 57 2.45 -9.13 -3.22
N ASN A 58 1.40 -9.12 -2.42
CA ASN A 58 0.62 -7.95 -2.09
C ASN A 58 0.23 -8.08 -0.61
N TYR A 59 0.48 -7.05 0.20
CA TYR A 59 0.12 -7.09 1.61
C TYR A 59 -0.35 -5.73 2.13
N LEU A 60 -1.48 -5.78 2.85
CA LEU A 60 -2.01 -4.65 3.61
C LEU A 60 -1.63 -4.84 5.08
N VAL A 61 -0.70 -4.02 5.57
CA VAL A 61 -0.29 -4.07 6.98
C VAL A 61 -1.39 -3.42 7.82
N LYS A 62 -2.05 -4.22 8.67
CA LYS A 62 -3.13 -3.77 9.55
C LYS A 62 -2.63 -3.36 10.94
N ASP A 63 -1.58 -4.01 11.44
CA ASP A 63 -0.94 -3.71 12.72
C ASP A 63 0.50 -3.21 12.50
N VAL A 64 0.87 -2.12 13.18
CA VAL A 64 2.24 -1.57 13.15
C VAL A 64 3.28 -2.57 13.64
N LYS A 65 2.92 -3.49 14.54
CA LYS A 65 3.80 -4.55 15.04
C LYS A 65 4.25 -5.51 13.94
N GLU A 66 3.43 -5.69 12.90
CA GLU A 66 3.75 -6.55 11.75
C GLU A 66 4.63 -5.85 10.72
N LEU A 67 4.75 -4.52 10.77
CA LEU A 67 5.36 -3.72 9.72
C LEU A 67 6.83 -4.11 9.47
N ALA A 68 7.66 -4.12 10.52
CA ALA A 68 9.08 -4.41 10.40
C ALA A 68 9.33 -5.83 9.87
N GLY A 69 8.61 -6.81 10.42
CA GLY A 69 8.70 -8.21 9.98
C GLY A 69 8.29 -8.39 8.52
N THR A 70 7.22 -7.72 8.09
CA THR A 70 6.71 -7.78 6.71
C THR A 70 7.71 -7.17 5.73
N ILE A 71 8.24 -5.98 6.04
CA ILE A 71 9.27 -5.33 5.22
C ILE A 71 10.48 -6.25 5.07
N PHE A 72 10.98 -6.80 6.18
CA PHE A 72 12.16 -7.67 6.16
C PHE A 72 11.91 -8.95 5.34
N ALA A 73 10.72 -9.55 5.45
CA ALA A 73 10.33 -10.70 4.66
C ALA A 73 10.29 -10.38 3.15
N PHE A 74 9.82 -9.19 2.77
CA PHE A 74 9.73 -8.77 1.37
C PHE A 74 11.12 -8.59 0.74
N PHE A 75 12.04 -7.93 1.44
CA PHE A 75 13.42 -7.80 0.97
C PHE A 75 14.15 -9.15 0.89
N LYS A 76 13.94 -10.06 1.85
CA LYS A 76 14.52 -11.42 1.80
C LYS A 76 14.02 -12.23 0.61
N ARG A 77 12.74 -12.09 0.26
CA ARG A 77 12.14 -12.82 -0.85
C ARG A 77 12.64 -12.32 -2.21
N ARG A 78 13.36 -11.18 -2.28
CA ARG A 78 13.87 -10.58 -3.52
C ARG A 78 12.81 -10.45 -4.61
N PHE A 79 11.54 -10.33 -4.21
CA PHE A 79 10.42 -10.39 -5.13
C PHE A 79 9.42 -9.27 -4.90
N PHE A 80 8.65 -9.10 -5.95
CA PHE A 80 7.75 -8.02 -6.19
C PHE A 80 6.66 -7.89 -5.13
N ALA A 81 6.61 -6.74 -4.47
CA ALA A 81 5.78 -6.61 -3.28
C ALA A 81 5.18 -5.21 -3.10
N LEU A 82 3.85 -5.13 -3.00
CA LEU A 82 3.14 -3.91 -2.62
C LEU A 82 2.86 -3.95 -1.10
N LEU A 83 3.45 -3.02 -0.35
CA LEU A 83 3.22 -2.87 1.09
C LEU A 83 2.45 -1.59 1.38
N LYS A 84 1.26 -1.74 1.96
CA LYS A 84 0.37 -0.62 2.28
C LYS A 84 0.46 -0.28 3.76
N LYS A 85 0.83 0.96 4.09
CA LYS A 85 0.82 1.47 5.47
C LYS A 85 -0.40 2.36 5.69
N ARG A 86 -1.12 2.11 6.78
CA ARG A 86 -2.20 2.98 7.28
C ARG A 86 -1.66 4.41 7.46
N ILE A 87 -2.26 5.38 6.79
CA ILE A 87 -2.14 6.78 7.19
C ILE A 87 -3.04 6.93 8.41
N SER A 88 -2.43 6.92 9.61
CA SER A 88 -3.12 7.42 10.79
C SER A 88 -3.04 8.93 10.69
N LEU A 89 -4.05 9.56 10.07
CA LEU A 89 -4.29 10.97 10.35
C LEU A 89 -4.44 11.03 11.88
N GLY A 90 -3.59 11.79 12.56
CA GLY A 90 -3.58 11.95 14.02
C GLY A 90 -4.82 12.68 14.53
N LEU A 91 -6.00 12.33 14.03
CA LEU A 91 -7.27 12.71 14.60
C LEU A 91 -7.52 11.75 15.76
N GLU A 92 -6.95 12.09 16.91
CA GLU A 92 -7.53 11.70 18.20
C GLU A 92 -9.05 11.98 18.13
N PRO A 93 -9.92 11.06 18.55
CA PRO A 93 -11.35 11.30 18.59
C PRO A 93 -11.62 12.54 19.46
N GLY A 94 -11.94 13.68 18.84
CA GLY A 94 -12.35 14.90 19.56
C GLY A 94 -11.50 16.16 19.36
N HIS A 95 -10.45 16.17 18.54
CA HIS A 95 -9.73 17.42 18.22
C HIS A 95 -10.12 17.94 16.82
N PRO A 96 -10.74 19.13 16.68
CA PRO A 96 -11.02 19.70 15.37
C PRO A 96 -9.71 20.06 14.65
N PRO A 97 -9.67 19.98 13.32
CA PRO A 97 -8.47 20.32 12.55
C PRO A 97 -8.11 21.79 12.80
N SER A 98 -6.88 22.01 13.27
CA SER A 98 -6.30 23.35 13.35
C SER A 98 -6.04 23.83 11.94
N ILE A 99 -6.73 24.92 11.56
CA ILE A 99 -6.54 25.66 10.31
C ILE A 99 -5.18 26.36 10.35
#